data_AF-A0A925JCA6-F1
#
_entry.id   AF-A0A925JCA6-F1
#
_cell.length_a   1.000
_cell.length_b   1.000
_cell.length_c   1.000
_cell.angle_alpha   90.00
_cell.angle_beta   90.00
_cell.angle_gamma   90.00
#
_symmetry.space_group_name_H-M   'P 1'
#
loop_
_entity.id
_entity.type
_entity.pdbx_description
1 polymer ?
#
loop_
_entity_poly.entity_id
_entity_poly.type
_entity_poly.pdbx_seq_one_letter_code
_entity_poly.pdbx_strand_id
1 'polypeptide(L)'
;MLTGDFNGDGQQDIILAGNEYGIPVSTGRYDASFGMILEGDGRGGFQPEKKRKLILDGDIRSLNLISLKSNKKLLLVAPNDAAIQSFIFN
;
A
#
# COMPACT_ATOMS: atom_id res chain seq x y z
N MET A 1 6.26 -3.15 -0.24
CA MET A 1 6.38 -1.74 0.19
C MET A 1 6.53 -0.86 -1.04
N LEU A 2 5.88 0.29 -1.06
CA LEU A 2 6.00 1.29 -2.12
C LEU A 2 6.22 2.66 -1.49
N THR A 3 7.11 3.47 -2.04
CA THR A 3 7.38 4.83 -1.58
C THR A 3 6.93 5.85 -2.60
N GLY A 4 6.40 6.98 -2.14
CA GLY A 4 5.95 8.06 -2.99
C GLY A 4 5.24 9.12 -2.17
N ASP A 5 4.89 10.23 -2.78
CA ASP A 5 4.07 11.27 -2.14
C ASP A 5 2.58 10.94 -2.38
N PHE A 6 1.83 10.58 -1.33
CA PHE A 6 0.43 10.12 -1.45
C PHE A 6 -0.59 11.13 -0.90
N ASN A 7 -0.12 12.20 -0.24
CA ASN A 7 -0.93 13.27 0.32
C ASN A 7 -0.72 14.64 -0.38
N GLY A 8 0.28 14.75 -1.26
CA GLY A 8 0.57 15.93 -2.07
C GLY A 8 1.40 17.00 -1.35
N ASP A 9 2.04 16.67 -0.22
CA ASP A 9 2.80 17.62 0.59
C ASP A 9 4.29 17.75 0.18
N GLY A 10 4.71 16.96 -0.81
CA GLY A 10 6.08 16.95 -1.33
C GLY A 10 7.07 16.15 -0.48
N GLN A 11 6.61 15.48 0.57
CA GLN A 11 7.38 14.57 1.40
C GLN A 11 7.17 13.13 0.95
N GLN A 12 8.14 12.26 1.25
CA GLN A 12 8.06 10.86 0.86
C GLN A 12 7.26 10.07 1.90
N ASP A 13 6.16 9.48 1.48
CA ASP A 13 5.32 8.57 2.25
C ASP A 13 5.61 7.11 1.89
N ILE A 14 5.07 6.18 2.69
CA ILE A 14 5.23 4.73 2.50
C ILE A 14 3.86 4.05 2.49
N ILE A 15 3.63 3.17 1.51
CA ILE A 15 2.57 2.16 1.56
C ILE A 15 3.19 0.81 1.91
N LEU A 16 2.71 0.24 3.01
CA LEU A 16 2.98 -1.13 3.43
C LEU A 16 1.82 -2.02 2.98
N ALA A 17 2.17 -3.20 2.49
CA ALA A 17 1.26 -4.26 2.10
C ALA A 17 1.98 -5.60 2.29
N GLY A 18 1.24 -6.71 2.27
CA GLY A 18 1.82 -8.03 2.38
C GLY A 18 0.74 -9.08 2.53
N ASN A 19 0.84 -9.84 3.61
CA ASN A 19 0.27 -11.17 3.80
C ASN A 19 1.09 -12.25 3.08
N GLU A 20 0.91 -13.49 3.50
CA GLU A 20 1.55 -14.66 2.89
C GLU A 20 0.67 -15.89 3.13
N TYR A 21 0.11 -16.41 2.04
CA TYR A 21 -0.82 -17.55 2.08
C TYR A 21 -0.15 -18.87 1.69
N GLY A 22 1.02 -18.82 1.04
CA GLY A 22 1.79 -19.97 0.56
C GLY A 22 2.67 -20.63 1.63
N ILE A 23 2.21 -20.66 2.89
CA ILE A 23 2.95 -21.24 4.01
C ILE A 23 2.32 -22.56 4.47
N PRO A 24 3.08 -23.42 5.19
CA PRO A 24 2.57 -24.71 5.65
C PRO A 24 1.26 -24.57 6.43
N VAL A 25 0.33 -25.50 6.19
CA VAL A 25 -0.99 -25.52 6.85
C VAL A 25 -0.88 -25.51 8.38
N SER A 26 0.15 -26.17 8.94
CA SER A 26 0.41 -26.21 10.37
C SER A 26 0.75 -24.86 10.99
N THR A 27 1.28 -23.92 10.20
CA THR A 27 1.61 -22.56 10.65
C THR A 27 0.41 -21.63 10.55
N GLY A 28 -0.47 -21.86 9.55
CA GLY A 28 -1.62 -21.01 9.26
C GLY A 28 -1.21 -19.68 8.62
N ARG A 29 -2.05 -19.11 7.75
CA ARG A 29 -1.72 -17.93 6.91
C ARG A 29 -1.22 -16.74 7.74
N TYR A 30 -0.25 -16.00 7.19
CA TYR A 30 0.10 -14.67 7.71
C TYR A 30 -0.87 -13.66 7.10
N ASP A 31 -2.06 -13.58 7.66
CA ASP A 31 -3.21 -12.84 7.11
C ASP A 31 -3.71 -11.80 8.11
N ALA A 32 -2.88 -10.78 8.36
CA ALA A 32 -3.11 -9.82 9.45
C ALA A 32 -2.97 -8.36 9.00
N SER A 33 -2.68 -8.10 7.72
CA SER A 33 -2.48 -6.75 7.20
C SER A 33 -3.51 -6.43 6.12
N PHE A 34 -4.21 -5.30 6.29
CA PHE A 34 -5.01 -4.67 5.23
C PHE A 34 -4.21 -3.60 4.46
N GLY A 35 -2.91 -3.51 4.72
CA GLY A 35 -2.07 -2.41 4.27
C GLY A 35 -2.13 -1.19 5.20
N MET A 36 -1.12 -0.33 5.08
CA MET A 36 -0.97 0.86 5.90
C MET A 36 -0.27 1.95 5.10
N ILE A 37 -0.70 3.20 5.29
CA ILE A 37 0.00 4.37 4.79
C ILE A 37 0.74 5.01 5.96
N LEU A 38 2.02 5.33 5.76
CA LEU A 38 2.84 6.10 6.69
C LEU A 38 3.18 7.43 6.04
N GLU A 39 2.77 8.53 6.66
CA GLU A 39 3.10 9.88 6.22
C GLU A 39 4.50 10.25 6.69
N GLY A 40 5.33 10.74 5.77
CA GLY A 40 6.69 11.18 6.06
C GLY A 40 6.76 12.62 6.57
N ASP A 41 7.66 12.91 7.51
CA ASP A 41 7.91 14.27 8.01
C ASP A 41 9.10 15.00 7.32
N GLY A 42 9.62 14.41 6.24
CA GLY A 42 10.76 14.93 5.48
C GLY A 42 12.11 14.88 6.22
N ARG A 43 12.13 14.40 7.46
CA ARG A 43 13.32 14.28 8.34
C ARG A 43 13.64 12.84 8.71
N GLY A 44 12.95 11.89 8.08
CA GLY A 44 13.08 10.45 8.32
C GLY A 44 12.13 9.89 9.37
N GLY A 45 11.27 10.74 9.95
CA GLY A 45 10.15 10.31 10.78
C GLY A 45 8.94 9.92 9.94
N PHE A 46 8.17 8.95 10.45
CA PHE A 46 6.96 8.45 9.82
C PHE A 46 5.85 8.30 10.85
N GLN A 47 4.63 8.65 10.47
CA GLN A 47 3.45 8.47 11.32
C GLN A 47 2.35 7.73 10.56
N PRO A 48 1.59 6.82 11.20
CA PRO A 48 0.46 6.18 10.55
C PRO A 48 -0.58 7.20 10.11
N GLU A 49 -0.99 7.14 8.84
CA GLU A 49 -2.08 7.97 8.34
C GLU A 49 -3.40 7.53 8.98
N LYS A 50 -4.16 8.49 9.50
CA LYS A 50 -5.38 8.24 10.29
C LYS A 50 -6.66 8.46 9.50
N LYS A 51 -6.64 9.30 8.44
CA LYS A 51 -7.88 9.67 7.74
C LYS A 51 -8.24 8.67 6.67
N ARG A 52 -7.26 8.18 5.92
CA ARG A 52 -7.47 7.20 4.84
C ARG A 52 -7.16 5.79 5.33
N LYS A 53 -8.15 4.90 5.29
CA LYS A 53 -7.91 3.46 5.41
C LYS A 53 -7.64 2.89 4.03
N LEU A 54 -6.46 2.30 3.86
CA LEU A 54 -6.18 1.44 2.74
C LEU A 54 -6.65 0.03 3.12
N ILE A 55 -7.50 -0.58 2.30
CA ILE A 55 -7.95 -1.96 2.50
C ILE A 55 -7.48 -2.74 1.28
N LEU A 56 -6.32 -3.37 1.41
CA LEU A 56 -5.75 -4.30 0.46
C LEU A 56 -6.16 -5.69 0.89
N ASP A 57 -6.95 -6.37 0.06
CA ASP A 57 -7.41 -7.72 0.36
C ASP A 57 -6.50 -8.75 -0.31
N GLY A 58 -6.24 -9.85 0.40
CA GLY A 58 -5.45 -10.97 -0.09
C GLY A 58 -3.94 -10.89 0.16
N ASP A 59 -3.23 -11.78 -0.53
CA ASP A 59 -1.78 -11.96 -0.46
C ASP A 59 -1.09 -11.01 -1.46
N ILE A 60 -0.71 -9.82 -1.00
CA ILE A 60 -0.23 -8.75 -1.86
C ILE A 60 1.22 -8.97 -2.27
N ARG A 61 1.45 -9.17 -3.58
CA ARG A 61 2.78 -9.47 -4.14
C ARG A 61 3.45 -8.30 -4.82
N SER A 62 2.68 -7.35 -5.34
CA SER A 62 3.25 -6.16 -5.99
C SER A 62 2.39 -4.92 -5.81
N LEU A 63 3.07 -3.79 -5.74
CA LEU A 63 2.50 -2.45 -5.71
C LEU A 63 3.20 -1.63 -6.78
N ASN A 64 2.44 -0.85 -7.54
CA ASN A 64 3.00 0.07 -8.52
C ASN A 64 2.22 1.39 -8.53
N LEU A 65 2.90 2.49 -8.87
CA LEU A 65 2.29 3.82 -8.93
C LEU A 65 2.38 4.37 -10.34
N ILE A 66 1.23 4.75 -10.89
CA ILE A 66 1.14 5.39 -12.20
C ILE A 66 0.70 6.83 -12.01
N SER A 67 1.49 7.76 -12.53
CA SER A 67 1.10 9.17 -12.60
C SER A 67 -0.01 9.36 -13.63
N LEU A 68 -1.12 9.96 -13.20
CA LEU A 68 -2.23 10.36 -14.06
C LEU A 68 -2.15 11.88 -14.34
N LYS A 69 -3.04 12.37 -15.19
CA LYS A 69 -3.22 13.81 -15.41
C LYS A 69 -3.69 14.51 -14.12
N SER A 70 -3.47 15.82 -14.06
CA SER A 70 -3.93 16.68 -12.94
C SER A 70 -3.38 16.26 -11.58
N ASN A 71 -2.09 15.87 -11.54
CA ASN A 71 -1.35 15.43 -10.34
C ASN A 71 -1.92 14.22 -9.59
N LYS A 72 -2.91 13.52 -10.16
CA LYS A 72 -3.45 12.30 -9.56
C LYS A 72 -2.47 11.14 -9.73
N LYS A 73 -2.50 10.21 -8.79
CA LYS A 73 -1.68 8.99 -8.83
C LYS A 73 -2.57 7.77 -8.70
N LEU A 74 -2.41 6.78 -9.57
CA LEU A 74 -3.10 5.50 -9.52
C LEU A 74 -2.18 4.46 -8.89
N LEU A 75 -2.55 3.98 -7.72
CA LEU A 75 -1.95 2.80 -7.11
C LEU A 75 -2.56 1.56 -7.74
N LEU A 76 -1.72 0.72 -8.34
CA LEU A 76 -2.07 -0.64 -8.73
C LEU A 76 -1.56 -1.63 -7.69
N VAL A 77 -2.40 -2.57 -7.32
CA VAL A 77 -2.12 -3.60 -6.32
C VAL A 77 -2.39 -4.95 -6.95
N ALA A 78 -1.38 -5.83 -6.92
CA ALA A 78 -1.47 -7.17 -7.48
C ALA A 78 -1.40 -8.20 -6.35
N PRO A 79 -2.55 -8.79 -5.95
CA PRO A 79 -2.58 -9.94 -5.08
C PRO A 79 -2.24 -11.23 -5.85
N ASN A 80 -1.72 -12.22 -5.15
CA ASN A 80 -1.58 -13.58 -5.66
C ASN A 80 -2.96 -14.20 -5.89
N ASP A 81 -3.16 -14.85 -7.05
CA ASP A 81 -4.38 -15.58 -7.42
C ASP A 81 -5.71 -14.79 -7.26
N ALA A 82 -5.67 -13.46 -7.45
CA ALA A 82 -6.86 -12.61 -7.41
C ALA A 82 -6.78 -11.47 -8.44
N ALA A 83 -7.90 -10.74 -8.59
CA ALA A 83 -7.96 -9.59 -9.47
C ALA A 83 -7.08 -8.44 -8.96
N ILE A 84 -6.52 -7.67 -9.90
CA ILE A 84 -5.81 -6.42 -9.59
C ILE A 84 -6.79 -5.44 -8.95
N GLN A 85 -6.35 -4.81 -7.86
CA GLN A 85 -7.07 -3.73 -7.17
C GLN A 85 -6.43 -2.38 -7.52
N SER A 86 -7.21 -1.30 -7.48
CA SER A 86 -6.69 0.04 -7.82
C SER A 86 -7.27 1.16 -6.96
N PHE A 87 -6.43 2.12 -6.58
CA PHE A 87 -6.81 3.27 -5.75
C PHE A 87 -6.25 4.56 -6.34
N ILE A 88 -7.00 5.66 -6.25
CA ILE A 88 -6.58 6.97 -6.74
C ILE A 88 -6.21 7.87 -5.56
N PHE A 89 -5.04 8.49 -5.65
CA PHE A 89 -4.53 9.53 -4.76
C PHE A 89 -4.51 10.88 -5.49
N ASN A 90 -4.64 11.95 -4.72
CA ASN A 90 -4.53 13.34 -5.18
C ASN A 90 -3.22 13.94 -4.70
#